data_AF-A0A4P8S2D1-F1
#
_entry.id   AF-A0A4P8S2D1-F1
#
_cell.length_a   1.000
_cell.length_b   1.000
_cell.length_c   1.000
_cell.angle_alpha   90.00
_cell.angle_beta   90.00
_cell.angle_gamma   90.00
#
_symmetry.space_group_name_H-M   'P 1'
#
loop_
_entity.id
_entity.type
_entity.pdbx_description
1 polymer ?
#
loop_
_entity_poly.entity_id
_entity_poly.type
_entity_poly.pdbx_seq_one_letter_code
_entity_poly.pdbx_strand_id
1 'polypeptide(L)' 'MNKRFIIHIVTAVLFIFLVFMNFIGYWNANNIVQVIFFFAMVFTIFNVGIEFGRNKKMEQYRK' A
#
# COMPACT_ATOMS: atom_id res chain seq x y z
N MET A 1 8.86 14.45 6.88
CA MET A 1 8.17 13.15 6.76
C MET A 1 9.22 12.04 6.69
N ASN A 2 9.07 10.97 7.46
CA ASN A 2 10.08 9.92 7.59
C ASN A 2 10.30 9.23 6.24
N LYS A 3 11.56 9.04 5.79
CA LYS A 3 11.84 8.48 4.44
C LYS A 3 11.23 7.08 4.25
N ARG A 4 11.17 6.29 5.33
CA ARG A 4 10.52 4.98 5.35
C ARG A 4 9.01 5.05 5.07
N PHE A 5 8.33 6.04 5.64
CA PHE A 5 6.90 6.25 5.43
C PHE A 5 6.58 6.63 3.97
N ILE A 6 7.42 7.45 3.35
CA ILE A 6 7.29 7.80 1.93
C ILE A 6 7.42 6.54 1.06
N ILE A 7 8.40 5.68 1.34
CA ILE A 7 8.58 4.41 0.62
C ILE A 7 7.31 3.55 0.77
N HIS A 8 6.77 3.41 1.98
CA HIS A 8 5.54 2.64 2.20
C HIS A 8 4.34 3.19 1.40
N ILE A 9 4.16 4.51 1.36
CA ILE A 9 3.10 5.15 0.54
C ILE A 9 3.32 4.86 -0.94
N VAL A 10 4.53 5.09 -1.47
CA VAL A 10 4.84 4.86 -2.89
C VAL A 10 4.60 3.40 -3.25
N THR A 11 5.00 2.47 -2.38
CA THR A 11 4.80 1.03 -2.62
C THR A 11 3.31 0.67 -2.65
N ALA A 12 2.52 1.21 -1.71
CA ALA A 12 1.07 1.00 -1.70
C ALA A 12 0.41 1.54 -2.98
N VAL A 13 0.78 2.76 -3.42
CA VAL A 13 0.26 3.34 -4.67
C VAL A 13 0.63 2.48 -5.87
N LEU A 14 1.86 1.95 -5.92
CA LEU A 14 2.31 1.08 -7.01
C LEU A 14 1.48 -0.21 -7.08
N PHE A 15 1.25 -0.86 -5.93
CA PHE A 15 0.43 -2.07 -5.85
C PHE A 15 -1.02 -1.80 -6.24
N ILE A 16 -1.61 -0.68 -5.81
CA ILE A 16 -2.94 -0.26 -6.23
C ILE A 16 -3.02 -0.14 -7.76
N PHE A 17 -2.03 0.51 -8.36
CA PHE A 17 -1.98 0.73 -9.81
C PHE A 17 -1.84 -0.57 -10.60
N LEU A 18 -0.99 -1.50 -10.14
CA LEU A 18 -0.82 -2.83 -10.72
C LEU A 18 -2.12 -3.64 -10.70
N VAL A 19 -2.82 -3.66 -9.56
CA VAL A 19 -4.11 -4.36 -9.44
C VAL A 19 -5.17 -3.71 -10.33
N PHE A 20 -5.19 -2.37 -10.42
CA PHE A 20 -6.10 -1.64 -11.31
C PHE A 20 -5.84 -1.95 -12.78
N MET A 21 -4.58 -1.92 -13.23
CA MET A 21 -4.22 -2.27 -14.61
C MET A 21 -4.64 -3.69 -14.98
N ASN A 22 -4.50 -4.63 -14.05
CA ASN A 22 -4.97 -5.98 -14.25
C ASN A 22 -6.51 -6.06 -14.30
N PHE A 23 -7.21 -5.28 -13.48
CA PHE A 23 -8.68 -5.24 -13.45
C PHE A 23 -9.30 -4.66 -14.73
N ILE A 24 -8.71 -3.60 -15.30
CA ILE A 24 -9.19 -2.98 -16.55
C ILE A 24 -8.79 -3.77 -17.81
N GLY A 25 -8.10 -4.91 -17.66
CA GLY A 25 -7.63 -5.73 -18.77
C GLY A 25 -6.47 -5.12 -19.57
N TYR A 26 -5.81 -4.08 -19.04
CA TYR A 26 -4.64 -3.47 -19.69
C TYR A 26 -3.44 -4.40 -19.71
N TRP A 27 -3.32 -5.24 -18.67
CA TRP A 27 -2.34 -6.31 -18.60
C TRP A 27 -3.00 -7.56 -18.03
N ASN A 28 -2.89 -8.68 -18.73
CA ASN A 28 -3.37 -9.98 -18.25
C ASN A 28 -2.26 -10.70 -17.48
N ALA A 29 -2.38 -10.79 -16.16
CA ALA A 29 -1.52 -11.62 -15.33
C ALA A 29 -2.16 -12.99 -15.08
N ASN A 30 -1.34 -14.01 -14.84
CA ASN A 30 -1.84 -15.34 -14.46
C ASN A 30 -2.67 -15.22 -13.15
N ASN A 31 -3.73 -16.03 -13.00
CA ASN A 31 -4.66 -15.96 -11.87
C ASN A 31 -3.94 -15.97 -10.51
N ILE A 32 -2.88 -16.78 -10.38
CA ILE A 32 -2.06 -16.86 -9.16
C ILE A 32 -1.39 -15.51 -8.86
N VAL A 33 -0.84 -14.86 -9.90
CA VAL A 33 -0.13 -13.59 -9.79
C VAL A 33 -1.10 -12.47 -9.40
N GLN A 34 -2.30 -12.45 -9.99
CA GLN A 34 -3.35 -11.48 -9.64
C GLN A 34 -3.75 -11.58 -8.16
N VAL A 35 -3.92 -12.80 -7.64
CA VAL A 35 -4.27 -13.03 -6.23
C VAL A 35 -3.13 -12.56 -5.30
N ILE A 36 -1.87 -12.85 -5.64
CA ILE A 36 -0.71 -12.38 -4.85
C ILE A 36 -0.66 -10.85 -4.83
N PHE A 37 -0.83 -10.18 -5.97
CA PHE A 37 -0.83 -8.72 -6.04
C PHE A 37 -1.97 -8.10 -5.23
N PHE A 38 -3.15 -8.71 -5.23
CA PHE A 38 -4.27 -8.25 -4.43
C PHE A 38 -3.97 -8.32 -2.92
N PHE A 39 -3.47 -9.46 -2.43
CA PHE A 39 -3.09 -9.56 -1.02
C PHE A 39 -1.93 -8.63 -0.66
N ALA A 40 -0.92 -8.49 -1.52
CA ALA A 40 0.19 -7.58 -1.30
C ALA A 40 -0.25 -6.11 -1.20
N MET A 41 -1.22 -5.69 -2.02
CA MET A 41 -1.87 -4.38 -1.94
C MET A 41 -2.57 -4.18 -0.59
N VAL A 42 -3.36 -5.15 -0.14
CA VAL A 42 -4.03 -5.07 1.18
C VAL A 42 -3.00 -4.93 2.29
N PHE A 43 -1.96 -5.76 2.31
CA PHE A 43 -0.88 -5.68 3.31
C PHE A 43 -0.17 -4.32 3.33
N THR A 44 0.12 -3.75 2.16
CA THR A 44 0.79 -2.44 2.08
C THR A 44 -0.10 -1.31 2.58
N ILE A 45 -1.40 -1.32 2.25
CA ILE A 45 -2.36 -0.33 2.76
C ILE A 45 -2.47 -0.42 4.29
N PHE A 46 -2.57 -1.63 4.85
CA PHE A 46 -2.61 -1.82 6.30
C PHE A 46 -1.34 -1.31 6.98
N ASN A 47 -0.16 -1.61 6.43
CA ASN A 47 1.11 -1.12 6.98
C ASN A 47 1.19 0.42 6.98
N VAL A 48 0.78 1.06 5.89
CA VAL A 48 0.72 2.54 5.83
C VAL A 48 -0.27 3.09 6.86
N GLY A 49 -1.44 2.47 7.00
CA GLY A 49 -2.45 2.85 7.98
C GLY A 49 -1.97 2.75 9.42
N ILE A 50 -1.30 1.64 9.78
CA ILE A 50 -0.72 1.44 11.11
C ILE A 50 0.38 2.48 11.38
N GLU A 51 1.28 2.72 10.43
CA GLU A 51 2.35 3.70 10.61
C GLU A 51 1.81 5.14 10.73
N PHE A 52 0.78 5.48 9.95
CA PHE A 52 0.09 6.76 10.04
C PHE A 52 -0.60 6.94 11.40
N GLY A 53 -1.33 5.92 11.87
CA GLY A 53 -1.98 5.92 13.19
C GLY A 53 -0.97 6.07 14.33
N ARG A 54 0.18 5.39 14.23
CA ARG A 54 1.28 5.53 15.20
C ARG A 54 1.87 6.94 15.20
N ASN A 55 2.12 7.52 14.03
CA ASN A 55 2.65 8.88 13.92
C ASN A 55 1.67 9.91 14.48
N LYS A 56 0.37 9.77 14.20
CA LYS A 56 -0.68 10.65 14.74
C LYS A 56 -0.80 10.56 16.26
N LYS A 57 -0.68 9.36 16.84
CA LYS A 57 -0.66 9.17 18.29
C LYS A 57 0.55 9.85 18.93
N MET A 58 1.75 9.68 18.34
CA MET A 58 2.98 10.35 18.82
C MET A 58 2.90 11.88 18.74
N GLU A 59 2.21 12.42 17.74
CA GLU A 59 1.98 13.86 17.59
C GLU A 59 1.02 14.42 18.65
N GLN A 60 0.03 13.64 19.10
CA GLN A 60 -0.84 14.01 20.23
C GLN A 60 -0.12 14.03 21.58
N TYR A 61 0.86 13.15 21.83
CA TYR A 61 1.64 13.15 23.08
C TYR A 61 2.74 14.24 23.13
N ARG A 62 3.03 14.89 22.00
CA ARG A 62 4.00 16.00 21.92
C ARG A 62 3.37 17.39 22.09
N LYS A 63 2.04 17.47 22.13
CA LYS A 63 1.28 18.69 22.45
C LYS A 63 0.91 18.68 23.92
#